data_AF-A0A3C1YGX7-F1
#
_entry.id   AF-A0A3C1YGX7-F1
#
_cell.length_a   1.000
_cell.length_b   1.000
_cell.length_c   1.000
_cell.angle_alpha   90.00
_cell.angle_beta   90.00
_cell.angle_gamma   90.00
#
_symmetry.space_group_name_H-M   'P 1'
#
loop_
_entity.id
_entity.type
_entity.pdbx_description
1 polymer ?
#
loop_
_entity_poly.entity_id
_entity_poly.type
_entity_poly.pdbx_seq_one_letter_code
_entity_poly.pdbx_strand_id
1 'polypeptide(L)'
;MAEFGISAMQKGRLARLIEEAYFQDAILDGPRLLLFILESHRGIRSHLKHFWQQGVLLPVAGMNIENRRLMQELRPVRAIKQYLEGKELHQLRKDMAISTGRWQKLWHDFKELSSTEDLRELSQQTGQPVEVLSAWQKLFHLHRQTLTGRVREKEKACGQSFYQLLCARHGYSPAAADQFIEDLHELAVRLSRQGQKHNQIIYNAVSDREPAGKKLTECQLKAVALDYIDPEDLELIDRESAKNLRWARILRYTTQARYQGAVLTQPDLSLLLGISTKAIQTLLKEHPDVIVPTRGMVADMGPALSHADKIINLFMNGYTETEIVRRTGHSYESVENYVLSFAKAVYLLQKGMPPPVIRKVLGYSRKLVDKYISLYREYSGPDYTFMFGKLRRLAEAHPVKKEGGMNILQAKKGISQRYKTLLVRETAAVLKSTS
;
A
#
# COMPACT_ATOMS: atom_id res chain seq x y z
N MET A 1 -1.96 -16.31 1.13
CA MET A 1 -0.99 -15.77 2.12
C MET A 1 -1.55 -14.63 2.94
N ALA A 2 -2.24 -13.63 2.36
CA ALA A 2 -2.85 -12.54 3.14
C ALA A 2 -3.77 -13.06 4.27
N GLU A 3 -4.44 -14.20 4.07
CA GLU A 3 -5.24 -14.91 5.07
C GLU A 3 -4.49 -15.30 6.36
N PHE A 4 -3.16 -15.46 6.29
CA PHE A 4 -2.29 -15.83 7.41
C PHE A 4 -1.50 -14.64 7.97
N GLY A 5 -1.79 -13.44 7.47
CA GLY A 5 -1.12 -12.20 7.87
C GLY A 5 0.26 -12.00 7.24
N ILE A 6 0.88 -10.87 7.60
CA ILE A 6 2.12 -10.37 6.97
C ILE A 6 3.32 -11.22 7.31
N SER A 7 3.44 -11.70 8.55
CA SER A 7 4.55 -12.57 8.96
C SER A 7 4.58 -13.85 8.13
N ALA A 8 3.43 -14.47 7.88
CA ALA A 8 3.35 -15.64 7.01
C ALA A 8 3.67 -15.31 5.54
N MET A 9 3.22 -14.15 5.03
CA MET A 9 3.60 -13.68 3.71
C MET A 9 5.12 -13.47 3.58
N GLN A 10 5.75 -12.81 4.55
CA GLN A 10 7.20 -12.60 4.59
C GLN A 10 7.95 -13.94 4.64
N LYS A 11 7.53 -14.88 5.50
CA LYS A 11 8.07 -16.25 5.54
C LYS A 11 7.99 -16.95 4.18
N GLY A 12 6.84 -16.88 3.52
CA GLY A 12 6.64 -17.50 2.22
C GLY A 12 7.51 -16.89 1.11
N ARG A 13 7.68 -15.56 1.12
CA ARG A 13 8.60 -14.85 0.21
C ARG A 13 10.05 -15.22 0.47
N LEU A 14 10.47 -15.22 1.74
CA LEU A 14 11.81 -15.60 2.15
C LEU A 14 12.16 -17.02 1.71
N ALA A 15 11.28 -18.00 1.97
CA ALA A 15 11.49 -19.38 1.57
C ALA A 15 11.61 -19.49 0.04
N ARG A 16 10.70 -18.85 -0.69
CA ARG A 16 10.71 -18.88 -2.16
C ARG A 16 11.98 -18.27 -2.76
N LEU A 17 12.43 -17.14 -2.22
CA LEU A 17 13.65 -16.48 -2.66
C LEU A 17 14.88 -17.39 -2.48
N ILE A 18 14.98 -18.05 -1.33
CA ILE A 18 16.09 -18.97 -1.05
C ILE A 18 16.01 -20.22 -1.94
N GLU A 19 14.82 -20.76 -2.17
CA GLU A 19 14.59 -21.87 -3.09
C GLU A 19 15.02 -21.51 -4.52
N GLU A 20 14.55 -20.37 -5.04
CA GLU A 20 14.89 -19.92 -6.40
C GLU A 20 16.39 -19.71 -6.57
N ALA A 21 17.08 -19.15 -5.56
CA ALA A 21 18.54 -19.04 -5.57
C ALA A 21 19.22 -20.42 -5.54
N TYR A 22 18.74 -21.32 -4.67
CA TYR A 22 19.31 -22.65 -4.52
C TYR A 22 19.22 -23.49 -5.81
N PHE A 23 18.09 -23.43 -6.52
CA PHE A 23 17.91 -24.11 -7.81
C PHE A 23 18.71 -23.48 -8.96
N GLN A 24 19.34 -22.33 -8.73
CA GLN A 24 20.26 -21.66 -9.65
C GLN A 24 21.72 -21.78 -9.18
N ASP A 25 22.02 -22.77 -8.34
CA ASP A 25 23.34 -23.01 -7.75
C ASP A 25 23.91 -21.80 -6.98
N ALA A 26 23.01 -20.97 -6.43
CA ALA A 26 23.36 -19.78 -5.66
C ALA A 26 22.93 -19.89 -4.19
N ILE A 27 23.70 -19.25 -3.31
CA ILE A 27 23.39 -19.16 -1.87
C ILE A 27 23.39 -17.69 -1.46
N LEU A 28 22.30 -17.26 -0.83
CA LEU A 28 22.13 -15.90 -0.33
C LEU A 28 22.76 -15.74 1.06
N ASP A 29 23.36 -14.58 1.31
CA ASP A 29 23.88 -14.18 2.61
C ASP A 29 22.92 -13.23 3.36
N GLY A 30 23.21 -12.97 4.63
CA GLY A 30 22.38 -12.13 5.50
C GLY A 30 22.06 -10.75 4.89
N PRO A 31 23.06 -9.97 4.44
CA PRO A 31 22.82 -8.67 3.79
C PRO A 31 21.88 -8.75 2.58
N ARG A 32 22.10 -9.71 1.66
CA ARG A 32 21.19 -9.87 0.51
C ARG A 32 19.77 -10.25 0.96
N LEU A 33 19.62 -11.10 1.97
CA LEU A 33 18.29 -11.42 2.49
C LEU A 33 17.56 -10.21 3.08
N LEU A 34 18.28 -9.29 3.76
CA LEU A 34 17.72 -8.04 4.29
C LEU A 34 17.26 -7.07 3.19
N LEU A 35 17.94 -7.11 2.04
CA LEU A 35 17.57 -6.33 0.85
C LEU A 35 16.21 -6.76 0.27
N PHE A 36 15.92 -8.07 0.27
CA PHE A 36 14.69 -8.62 -0.29
C PHE A 36 13.55 -8.68 0.74
N ILE A 37 13.88 -9.04 1.98
CA ILE A 37 12.94 -9.15 3.08
C ILE A 37 13.23 -8.01 4.04
N LEU A 38 12.45 -6.94 3.92
CA LEU A 38 12.57 -5.70 4.70
C LEU A 38 12.23 -5.91 6.17
N GLU A 39 13.03 -6.70 6.87
CA GLU A 39 12.93 -7.09 8.27
C GLU A 39 14.28 -7.00 8.96
N SER A 40 14.30 -7.17 10.28
CA SER A 40 15.56 -7.32 11.01
C SER A 40 16.20 -8.69 10.75
N HIS A 41 17.52 -8.79 10.94
CA HIS A 41 18.24 -10.06 10.87
C HIS A 41 17.71 -11.09 11.89
N ARG A 42 17.28 -10.62 13.07
CA ARG A 42 16.59 -11.46 14.07
C ARG A 42 15.26 -12.00 13.53
N GLY A 43 14.48 -11.16 12.85
CA GLY A 43 13.23 -11.55 12.20
C GLY A 43 13.43 -12.64 11.14
N ILE A 44 14.38 -12.43 10.23
CA ILE A 44 14.75 -13.41 9.19
C ILE A 44 15.19 -14.74 9.82
N ARG A 45 16.07 -14.71 10.83
CA ARG A 45 16.50 -15.93 11.53
C ARG A 45 15.34 -16.67 12.20
N SER A 46 14.40 -15.93 12.81
CA SER A 46 13.22 -16.53 13.42
C SER A 46 12.33 -17.24 12.38
N HIS A 47 12.16 -16.63 11.21
CA HIS A 47 11.43 -17.22 10.09
C HIS A 47 12.10 -18.50 9.58
N LEU A 48 13.43 -18.48 9.39
CA LEU A 48 14.19 -19.64 8.91
C LEU A 48 14.23 -20.79 9.92
N LYS A 49 14.40 -20.48 11.21
CA LYS A 49 14.46 -21.50 12.27
C LYS A 49 13.22 -22.39 12.26
N HIS A 50 12.04 -21.81 12.04
CA HIS A 50 10.77 -22.55 11.91
C HIS A 50 10.81 -23.56 10.76
N PHE A 51 11.35 -23.19 9.60
CA PHE A 51 11.49 -24.09 8.45
C PHE A 51 12.52 -25.18 8.69
N TRP A 52 13.70 -24.84 9.22
CA TRP A 52 14.74 -25.83 9.49
C TRP A 52 14.30 -26.85 10.53
N GLN A 53 13.64 -26.43 11.61
CA GLN A 53 13.05 -27.36 12.59
C GLN A 53 12.03 -28.32 11.98
N GLN A 54 11.37 -27.88 10.92
CA GLN A 54 10.47 -28.73 10.16
C GLN A 54 11.18 -29.55 9.09
N GLY A 55 12.51 -29.59 8.98
CA GLY A 55 13.21 -30.40 7.99
C GLY A 55 13.34 -29.76 6.61
N VAL A 56 12.91 -28.51 6.43
CA VAL A 56 12.87 -27.87 5.11
C VAL A 56 14.24 -27.37 4.70
N LEU A 57 14.65 -27.71 3.48
CA LEU A 57 15.90 -27.29 2.87
C LEU A 57 15.81 -25.84 2.40
N LEU A 58 16.44 -24.94 3.16
CA LEU A 58 16.56 -23.51 2.86
C LEU A 58 17.99 -23.05 3.24
N PRO A 59 18.99 -23.30 2.38
CA PRO A 59 20.38 -22.97 2.67
C PRO A 59 20.64 -21.46 2.59
N VAL A 60 21.41 -20.96 3.54
CA VAL A 60 21.84 -19.57 3.66
C VAL A 60 23.32 -19.53 3.99
N ALA A 61 24.06 -18.57 3.45
CA ALA A 61 25.48 -18.43 3.72
C ALA A 61 25.72 -18.09 5.20
N GLY A 62 26.76 -18.68 5.79
CA GLY A 62 27.12 -18.46 7.20
C GLY A 62 26.23 -19.21 8.21
N MET A 63 25.43 -20.19 7.78
CA MET A 63 24.71 -21.08 8.70
C MET A 63 25.66 -21.95 9.53
N ASN A 64 25.31 -22.16 10.80
CA ASN A 64 26.01 -23.10 11.68
C ASN A 64 25.71 -24.57 11.29
N ILE A 65 26.55 -25.49 11.76
CA ILE A 65 26.46 -26.92 11.43
C ILE A 65 25.15 -27.54 11.93
N GLU A 66 24.68 -27.14 13.11
CA GLU A 66 23.44 -27.63 13.70
C GLU A 66 22.23 -27.37 12.79
N ASN A 67 22.05 -26.14 12.30
CA ASN A 67 20.93 -25.81 11.41
C ASN A 67 21.07 -26.52 10.05
N ARG A 68 22.29 -26.75 9.57
CA ARG A 68 22.51 -27.51 8.32
C ARG A 68 22.03 -28.95 8.44
N ARG A 69 22.28 -29.60 9.59
CA ARG A 69 21.84 -30.98 9.84
C ARG A 69 20.32 -31.14 9.93
N LEU A 70 19.60 -30.06 10.23
CA LEU A 70 18.14 -30.09 10.27
C LEU A 70 17.51 -30.10 8.87
N MET A 71 18.21 -29.63 7.84
CA MET A 71 17.67 -29.58 6.48
C MET A 71 17.68 -30.96 5.83
N GLN A 72 16.51 -31.42 5.37
CA GLN A 72 16.35 -32.78 4.85
C GLN A 72 15.69 -32.80 3.47
N GLU A 73 14.68 -31.95 3.25
CA GLU A 73 13.80 -32.10 2.09
C GLU A 73 13.36 -30.75 1.52
N LEU A 74 13.16 -30.70 0.21
CA LEU A 74 12.64 -29.53 -0.48
C LEU A 74 11.22 -29.22 0.01
N ARG A 75 10.91 -27.94 0.27
CA ARG A 75 9.60 -27.52 0.81
C ARG A 75 8.41 -28.00 -0.02
N PRO A 76 8.41 -27.93 -1.37
CA PRO A 76 7.29 -28.43 -2.17
C PRO A 76 7.07 -29.94 -2.04
N VAL A 77 8.16 -30.71 -1.94
CA VAL A 77 8.13 -32.17 -1.75
C VAL A 77 7.54 -32.49 -0.38
N ARG A 78 8.05 -31.84 0.66
CA ARG A 78 7.57 -32.03 2.02
C ARG A 78 6.11 -31.64 2.21
N ALA A 79 5.68 -30.55 1.56
CA ALA A 79 4.29 -30.12 1.59
C ALA A 79 3.37 -31.19 1.00
N ILE A 80 3.69 -31.74 -0.18
CA ILE A 80 2.87 -32.81 -0.75
C ILE A 80 2.89 -34.06 0.11
N LYS A 81 4.06 -34.45 0.61
CA LYS A 81 4.21 -35.60 1.50
C LYS A 81 3.32 -35.49 2.74
N GLN A 82 3.38 -34.38 3.49
CA GLN A 82 2.54 -34.17 4.66
C GLN A 82 1.04 -34.18 4.33
N TYR A 83 0.66 -33.65 3.16
CA TYR A 83 -0.72 -33.69 2.72
C TYR A 83 -1.17 -35.13 2.46
N LEU A 84 -0.37 -35.93 1.75
CA LEU A 84 -0.66 -37.35 1.48
C LEU A 84 -0.71 -38.19 2.76
N GLU A 85 0.11 -37.86 3.76
CA GLU A 85 0.10 -38.44 5.12
C GLU A 85 -1.13 -38.04 5.95
N GLY A 86 -1.98 -37.15 5.44
CA GLY A 86 -3.27 -36.81 6.03
C GLY A 86 -3.30 -35.53 6.86
N LYS A 87 -2.25 -34.71 6.81
CA LYS A 87 -2.27 -33.40 7.46
C LYS A 87 -3.33 -32.49 6.83
N GLU A 88 -4.06 -31.78 7.68
CA GLU A 88 -5.07 -30.82 7.26
C GLU A 88 -4.45 -29.68 6.43
N LEU A 89 -5.10 -29.33 5.32
CA LEU A 89 -4.53 -28.46 4.28
C LEU A 89 -4.30 -27.02 4.77
N HIS A 90 -5.23 -26.45 5.53
CA HIS A 90 -5.11 -25.10 6.06
C HIS A 90 -3.89 -25.00 7.01
N GLN A 91 -3.73 -25.95 7.93
CA GLN A 91 -2.60 -26.00 8.84
C GLN A 91 -1.27 -26.23 8.10
N LEU A 92 -1.26 -27.12 7.11
CA LEU A 92 -0.09 -27.36 6.26
C LEU A 92 0.35 -26.09 5.51
N ARG A 93 -0.59 -25.40 4.87
CA ARG A 93 -0.31 -24.15 4.15
C ARG A 93 0.20 -23.06 5.08
N LYS A 94 -0.32 -22.99 6.31
CA LYS A 94 0.17 -22.07 7.34
C LYS A 94 1.60 -22.40 7.76
N ASP A 95 1.89 -23.67 8.05
CA ASP A 95 3.20 -24.13 8.52
C ASP A 95 4.29 -23.96 7.47
N MET A 96 3.98 -24.29 6.21
CA MET A 96 4.90 -24.20 5.08
C MET A 96 4.89 -22.83 4.39
N ALA A 97 4.07 -21.88 4.88
CA ALA A 97 3.83 -20.57 4.27
C ALA A 97 3.52 -20.64 2.75
N ILE A 98 2.58 -21.51 2.38
CA ILE A 98 2.14 -21.74 1.00
C ILE A 98 0.78 -21.09 0.77
N SER A 99 0.70 -20.16 -0.19
CA SER A 99 -0.59 -19.56 -0.58
C SER A 99 -1.52 -20.59 -1.22
N THR A 100 -2.83 -20.34 -1.18
CA THR A 100 -3.83 -21.15 -1.90
C THR A 100 -3.46 -21.37 -3.37
N GLY A 101 -3.16 -20.30 -4.12
CA GLY A 101 -2.79 -20.41 -5.54
C GLY A 101 -1.49 -21.21 -5.77
N ARG A 102 -0.47 -21.01 -4.93
CA ARG A 102 0.76 -21.82 -5.00
C ARG A 102 0.48 -23.29 -4.69
N TRP A 103 -0.34 -23.59 -3.68
CA TRP A 103 -0.73 -24.97 -3.37
C TRP A 103 -1.46 -25.62 -4.54
N GLN A 104 -2.45 -24.95 -5.12
CA GLN A 104 -3.17 -25.42 -6.30
C GLN A 104 -2.22 -25.75 -7.44
N LYS A 105 -1.26 -24.86 -7.74
CA LYS A 105 -0.23 -25.13 -8.75
C LYS A 105 0.64 -26.35 -8.40
N LEU A 106 1.16 -26.44 -7.16
CA LEU A 106 1.99 -27.58 -6.74
C LEU A 106 1.23 -28.90 -6.83
N TRP A 107 -0.03 -28.92 -6.40
CA TRP A 107 -0.87 -30.11 -6.42
C TRP A 107 -1.25 -30.51 -7.85
N HIS A 108 -1.55 -29.53 -8.71
CA HIS A 108 -1.77 -29.74 -10.13
C HIS A 108 -0.53 -30.36 -10.79
N ASP A 109 0.63 -29.69 -10.68
CA ASP A 109 1.90 -30.15 -11.26
C ASP A 109 2.29 -31.56 -10.77
N PHE A 110 1.98 -31.89 -9.51
CA PHE A 110 2.21 -33.23 -8.95
C PHE A 110 1.30 -34.31 -9.55
N LYS A 111 0.05 -34.00 -9.90
CA LYS A 111 -0.86 -34.96 -10.56
C LYS A 111 -0.44 -35.24 -12.01
N GLU A 112 0.09 -34.22 -12.69
CA GLU A 112 0.58 -34.35 -14.08
C GLU A 112 1.79 -35.29 -14.22
N LEU A 113 2.51 -35.58 -13.12
CA LEU A 113 3.58 -36.60 -13.11
C LEU A 113 3.13 -38.00 -13.55
N SER A 114 1.81 -38.26 -13.58
CA SER A 114 1.27 -39.53 -14.08
C SER A 114 1.27 -39.65 -15.62
N SER A 115 1.45 -38.54 -16.33
CA SER A 115 1.25 -38.47 -17.79
C SER A 115 2.53 -38.57 -18.62
N THR A 116 3.70 -38.24 -18.05
CA THR A 116 4.97 -38.10 -18.80
C THR A 116 6.17 -38.65 -18.02
N GLU A 117 7.02 -39.44 -18.66
CA GLU A 117 8.25 -40.00 -18.05
C GLU A 117 9.46 -39.05 -18.15
N ASP A 118 9.47 -38.12 -19.11
CA ASP A 118 10.56 -37.13 -19.27
C ASP A 118 10.40 -35.94 -18.30
N LEU A 119 11.26 -35.92 -17.27
CA LEU A 119 11.28 -34.85 -16.26
C LEU A 119 11.75 -33.50 -16.82
N ARG A 120 12.53 -33.46 -17.91
CA ARG A 120 13.01 -32.21 -18.50
C ARG A 120 11.90 -31.50 -19.25
N GLU A 121 11.12 -32.25 -20.02
CA GLU A 121 9.93 -31.73 -20.70
C GLU A 121 8.93 -31.19 -19.68
N LEU A 122 8.65 -31.96 -18.62
CA LEU A 122 7.73 -31.54 -17.57
C LEU A 122 8.25 -30.31 -16.79
N SER A 123 9.58 -30.18 -16.61
CA SER A 123 10.19 -29.00 -16.00
C SER A 123 9.94 -27.74 -16.83
N GLN A 124 10.06 -27.83 -18.17
CA GLN A 124 9.77 -26.72 -19.07
C GLN A 124 8.29 -26.33 -19.06
N GLN A 125 7.39 -27.32 -19.03
CA GLN A 125 5.94 -27.08 -19.02
C GLN A 125 5.44 -26.51 -17.68
N THR A 126 5.86 -27.09 -16.55
CA THR A 126 5.36 -26.71 -15.22
C THR A 126 6.12 -25.54 -14.59
N GLY A 127 7.37 -25.32 -15.04
CA GLY A 127 8.33 -24.42 -14.41
C GLY A 127 8.85 -24.93 -13.06
N GLN A 128 8.64 -26.21 -12.72
CA GLN A 128 9.24 -26.80 -11.50
C GLN A 128 10.67 -27.29 -11.78
N PRO A 129 11.60 -27.15 -10.81
CA PRO A 129 12.94 -27.72 -10.92
C PRO A 129 12.91 -29.25 -11.05
N VAL A 130 13.87 -29.81 -11.78
CA VAL A 130 13.98 -31.26 -12.04
C VAL A 130 14.14 -32.03 -10.73
N GLU A 131 14.82 -31.47 -9.74
CA GLU A 131 15.00 -32.06 -8.40
C GLU A 131 13.66 -32.23 -7.68
N VAL A 132 12.76 -31.25 -7.80
CA VAL A 132 11.42 -31.32 -7.24
C VAL A 132 10.60 -32.40 -7.94
N LEU A 133 10.63 -32.42 -9.27
CA LEU A 133 9.89 -33.41 -10.07
C LEU A 133 10.38 -34.84 -9.80
N SER A 134 11.71 -35.05 -9.74
CA SER A 134 12.32 -36.33 -9.40
C SER A 134 11.91 -36.82 -8.01
N ALA A 135 11.92 -35.93 -7.01
CA ALA A 135 11.49 -36.26 -5.66
C ALA A 135 9.99 -36.56 -5.57
N TRP A 136 9.17 -35.81 -6.30
CA TRP A 136 7.75 -36.06 -6.40
C TRP A 136 7.42 -37.37 -7.13
N GLN A 137 8.16 -37.74 -8.18
CA GLN A 137 7.97 -39.02 -8.87
C GLN A 137 8.17 -40.20 -7.91
N LYS A 138 9.24 -40.17 -7.09
CA LYS A 138 9.47 -41.16 -6.03
C LYS A 138 8.31 -41.21 -5.03
N LEU A 139 7.82 -40.03 -4.62
CA LEU A 139 6.68 -39.92 -3.70
C LEU A 139 5.38 -40.45 -4.30
N PHE A 140 5.15 -40.20 -5.59
CA PHE A 140 3.98 -40.68 -6.33
C PHE A 140 3.97 -42.21 -6.38
N HIS A 141 5.12 -42.84 -6.70
CA HIS A 141 5.24 -44.30 -6.69
C HIS A 141 4.98 -44.90 -5.30
N LEU A 142 5.48 -44.25 -4.24
CA LEU A 142 5.28 -44.71 -2.85
C LEU A 142 3.80 -44.65 -2.42
N HIS A 143 3.06 -43.63 -2.87
CA HIS A 143 1.68 -43.38 -2.45
C HIS A 143 0.62 -43.74 -3.51
N ARG A 144 0.99 -44.53 -4.54
CA ARG A 144 0.12 -44.87 -5.68
C ARG A 144 -1.26 -45.40 -5.28
N GLN A 145 -1.34 -46.17 -4.19
CA GLN A 145 -2.61 -46.73 -3.68
C GLN A 145 -3.48 -45.67 -2.99
N THR A 146 -2.89 -44.78 -2.18
CA THR A 146 -3.57 -43.70 -1.45
C THR A 146 -4.12 -42.60 -2.38
N LEU A 147 -3.47 -42.40 -3.53
CA LEU A 147 -3.85 -41.40 -4.52
C LEU A 147 -5.20 -41.68 -5.18
N THR A 148 -5.64 -42.95 -5.27
CA THR A 148 -6.91 -43.33 -5.90
C THR A 148 -8.16 -42.75 -5.22
N GLY A 149 -8.07 -42.40 -3.92
CA GLY A 149 -9.16 -41.76 -3.15
C GLY A 149 -9.13 -40.23 -3.14
N ARG A 150 -7.94 -39.60 -3.12
CA ARG A 150 -7.79 -38.13 -3.02
C ARG A 150 -7.65 -37.41 -4.36
N VAL A 151 -7.22 -38.11 -5.42
CA VAL A 151 -7.14 -37.56 -6.79
C VAL A 151 -8.54 -37.35 -7.40
N ARG A 152 -9.60 -37.93 -6.80
CA ARG A 152 -11.00 -37.72 -7.19
C ARG A 152 -11.67 -36.49 -6.59
N GLU A 153 -11.01 -35.73 -5.72
CA GLU A 153 -11.49 -34.38 -5.42
C GLU A 153 -11.34 -33.55 -6.69
N LYS A 154 -12.44 -33.44 -7.45
CA LYS A 154 -12.58 -32.43 -8.50
C LYS A 154 -12.17 -31.12 -7.86
N GLU A 155 -11.02 -30.59 -8.27
CA GLU A 155 -10.73 -29.18 -8.06
C GLU A 155 -12.00 -28.44 -8.46
N LYS A 156 -12.60 -27.74 -7.49
CA LYS A 156 -13.59 -26.72 -7.82
C LYS A 156 -12.78 -25.68 -8.59
N ALA A 157 -12.71 -25.86 -9.91
CA ALA A 157 -12.07 -24.93 -10.82
C ALA A 157 -12.69 -23.57 -10.51
N CYS A 158 -11.91 -22.71 -9.84
CA CYS A 158 -12.36 -21.38 -9.53
C CYS A 158 -12.29 -20.63 -10.87
N GLY A 159 -13.41 -20.65 -11.59
CA GLY A 159 -13.51 -20.14 -12.95
C GLY A 159 -13.18 -21.18 -14.03
N GLN A 160 -13.79 -21.01 -15.20
CA GLN A 160 -13.35 -21.67 -16.43
C GLN A 160 -11.89 -21.26 -16.71
N SER A 161 -11.05 -22.17 -17.20
CA SER A 161 -9.69 -21.79 -17.63
C SER A 161 -9.78 -20.73 -18.73
N PHE A 162 -8.77 -19.87 -18.87
CA PHE A 162 -8.80 -18.82 -19.91
C PHE A 162 -9.00 -19.42 -21.31
N TYR A 163 -8.37 -20.56 -21.59
CA TYR A 163 -8.63 -21.37 -22.77
C TYR A 163 -10.11 -21.80 -22.90
N GLN A 164 -10.71 -22.32 -21.83
CA GLN A 164 -12.13 -22.68 -21.83
C GLN A 164 -13.05 -21.46 -22.02
N LEU A 165 -12.67 -20.28 -21.52
CA LEU A 165 -13.40 -19.04 -21.78
C LEU A 165 -13.30 -18.64 -23.25
N LEU A 166 -12.10 -18.72 -23.86
CA LEU A 166 -11.90 -18.44 -25.29
C LEU A 166 -12.79 -19.35 -26.15
N CYS A 167 -12.78 -20.66 -25.87
CA CYS A 167 -13.58 -21.61 -26.62
C CYS A 167 -15.08 -21.48 -26.34
N ALA A 168 -15.49 -21.51 -25.07
CA ALA A 168 -16.91 -21.61 -24.70
C ALA A 168 -17.66 -20.28 -24.76
N ARG A 169 -17.01 -19.16 -24.42
CA ARG A 169 -17.66 -17.84 -24.38
C ARG A 169 -17.38 -17.00 -25.62
N HIS A 170 -16.18 -17.14 -26.19
CA HIS A 170 -15.75 -16.32 -27.33
C HIS A 170 -15.75 -17.09 -28.65
N GLY A 171 -16.12 -18.38 -28.65
CA GLY A 171 -16.29 -19.18 -29.86
C GLY A 171 -14.99 -19.50 -30.60
N TYR A 172 -13.84 -19.40 -29.93
CA TYR A 172 -12.56 -19.76 -30.54
C TYR A 172 -12.54 -21.26 -30.84
N SER A 173 -11.99 -21.64 -31.98
CA SER A 173 -11.61 -23.04 -32.22
C SER A 173 -10.43 -23.40 -31.30
N PRO A 174 -10.24 -24.69 -30.94
CA PRO A 174 -9.10 -25.14 -30.13
C PRO A 174 -7.75 -24.58 -30.62
N ALA A 175 -7.46 -24.72 -31.91
CA ALA A 175 -6.23 -24.22 -32.51
C ALA A 175 -6.10 -22.69 -32.46
N ALA A 176 -7.20 -21.95 -32.62
CA ALA A 176 -7.18 -20.49 -32.50
C ALA A 176 -6.96 -20.03 -31.05
N ALA A 177 -7.50 -20.77 -30.07
CA ALA A 177 -7.30 -20.47 -28.66
C ALA A 177 -5.85 -20.76 -28.24
N ASP A 178 -5.24 -21.86 -28.72
CA ASP A 178 -3.82 -22.16 -28.49
C ASP A 178 -2.92 -21.09 -29.09
N GLN A 179 -3.12 -20.74 -30.37
CA GLN A 179 -2.35 -19.68 -31.03
C GLN A 179 -2.48 -18.34 -30.29
N PHE A 180 -3.70 -17.97 -29.85
CA PHE A 180 -3.91 -16.72 -29.13
C PHE A 180 -3.19 -16.69 -27.79
N ILE A 181 -3.12 -17.81 -27.09
CA ILE A 181 -2.36 -17.93 -25.83
C ILE A 181 -0.86 -17.82 -26.10
N GLU A 182 -0.36 -18.45 -27.17
CA GLU A 182 1.04 -18.34 -27.59
C GLU A 182 1.41 -16.90 -27.97
N ASP A 183 0.57 -16.22 -28.76
CA ASP A 183 0.76 -14.82 -29.13
C ASP A 183 0.77 -13.91 -27.88
N LEU A 184 -0.10 -14.20 -26.91
CA LEU A 184 -0.11 -13.51 -25.61
C LEU A 184 1.18 -13.73 -24.82
N HIS A 185 1.70 -14.96 -24.80
CA HIS A 185 2.98 -15.28 -24.18
C HIS A 185 4.13 -14.55 -24.87
N GLU A 186 4.15 -14.52 -26.21
CA GLU A 186 5.17 -13.81 -26.97
C GLU A 186 5.10 -12.30 -26.73
N LEU A 187 3.90 -11.72 -26.73
CA LEU A 187 3.67 -10.32 -26.39
C LEU A 187 4.11 -10.01 -24.96
N ALA A 188 3.79 -10.88 -24.00
CA ALA A 188 4.22 -10.73 -22.61
C ALA A 188 5.75 -10.75 -22.50
N VAL A 189 6.42 -11.67 -23.20
CA VAL A 189 7.89 -11.77 -23.25
C VAL A 189 8.49 -10.52 -23.91
N ARG A 190 7.93 -10.04 -25.01
CA ARG A 190 8.40 -8.85 -25.73
C ARG A 190 8.24 -7.58 -24.87
N LEU A 191 7.10 -7.41 -24.23
CA LEU A 191 6.85 -6.30 -23.30
C LEU A 191 7.75 -6.38 -22.05
N SER A 192 8.13 -7.59 -21.63
CA SER A 192 9.06 -7.79 -20.50
C SER A 192 10.52 -7.50 -20.89
N ARG A 193 10.90 -7.67 -22.16
CA ARG A 193 12.30 -7.54 -22.64
C ARG A 193 12.68 -6.14 -23.14
N GLN A 194 11.73 -5.28 -23.50
CA GLN A 194 12.06 -3.94 -24.00
C GLN A 194 12.44 -2.99 -22.86
N GLY A 195 13.75 -2.76 -22.70
CA GLY A 195 14.28 -1.61 -21.97
C GLY A 195 14.38 -1.75 -20.44
N GLN A 196 14.15 -2.93 -19.87
CA GLN A 196 14.36 -3.15 -18.43
C GLN A 196 15.84 -2.96 -18.08
N LYS A 197 16.13 -1.96 -17.25
CA LYS A 197 17.40 -1.92 -16.53
C LYS A 197 17.41 -3.04 -15.49
N HIS A 198 18.60 -3.52 -15.14
CA HIS A 198 18.75 -4.53 -14.09
C HIS A 198 18.03 -4.07 -12.80
N ASN A 199 17.36 -4.98 -12.09
CA ASN A 199 16.61 -4.74 -10.86
C ASN A 199 15.32 -3.88 -10.96
N GLN A 200 14.77 -3.70 -12.16
CA GLN A 200 13.46 -3.08 -12.34
C GLN A 200 12.32 -4.10 -12.36
N ILE A 201 11.13 -3.66 -11.93
CA ILE A 201 9.87 -4.38 -12.12
C ILE A 201 8.87 -3.50 -12.86
N ILE A 202 7.97 -4.12 -13.62
CA ILE A 202 6.77 -3.46 -14.15
C ILE A 202 5.63 -3.68 -13.16
N TYR A 203 5.04 -2.59 -12.68
CA TYR A 203 3.89 -2.62 -11.77
C TYR A 203 2.70 -1.89 -12.40
N ASN A 204 1.50 -2.47 -12.29
CA ASN A 204 0.27 -1.83 -12.76
C ASN A 204 -0.31 -0.96 -11.64
N ALA A 205 -0.03 0.34 -11.68
CA ALA A 205 -0.48 1.32 -10.70
C ALA A 205 -1.73 2.06 -11.21
N VAL A 206 -2.48 2.69 -10.30
CA VAL A 206 -3.66 3.48 -10.68
C VAL A 206 -3.23 4.75 -11.41
N SER A 207 -3.88 5.07 -12.53
CA SER A 207 -3.68 6.33 -13.25
C SER A 207 -3.88 7.53 -12.32
N ASP A 208 -3.00 8.51 -12.43
CA ASP A 208 -3.04 9.68 -11.57
C ASP A 208 -4.20 10.65 -11.86
N ARG A 209 -4.86 10.47 -13.00
CA ARG A 209 -6.03 11.24 -13.45
C ARG A 209 -7.35 10.70 -12.91
N GLU A 210 -7.34 9.53 -12.28
CA GLU A 210 -8.57 8.93 -11.74
C GLU A 210 -9.09 9.78 -10.56
N PRO A 211 -10.41 10.03 -10.45
CA PRO A 211 -10.99 10.81 -9.35
C PRO A 211 -11.14 9.99 -8.06
N ALA A 212 -11.33 10.67 -6.93
CA ALA A 212 -11.62 10.01 -5.67
C ALA A 212 -12.96 9.24 -5.69
N GLY A 213 -13.09 8.22 -4.84
CA GLY A 213 -14.34 7.46 -4.67
C GLY A 213 -14.62 6.37 -5.70
N LYS A 214 -13.90 6.34 -6.84
CA LYS A 214 -13.98 5.24 -7.80
C LYS A 214 -13.43 3.94 -7.18
N LYS A 215 -14.10 2.81 -7.43
CA LYS A 215 -13.62 1.50 -6.96
C LYS A 215 -12.29 1.18 -7.65
N LEU A 216 -11.32 0.66 -6.90
CA LEU A 216 -10.01 0.31 -7.44
C LEU A 216 -10.07 -0.68 -8.63
N THR A 217 -11.06 -1.57 -8.63
CA THR A 217 -11.31 -2.53 -9.71
C THR A 217 -11.77 -1.89 -11.03
N GLU A 218 -12.25 -0.65 -10.98
CA GLU A 218 -12.76 0.11 -12.13
C GLU A 218 -11.80 1.24 -12.54
N CYS A 219 -10.77 1.51 -11.73
CA CYS A 219 -9.74 2.48 -12.06
C CYS A 219 -8.90 2.01 -13.26
N GLN A 220 -8.59 2.93 -14.16
CA GLN A 220 -7.60 2.70 -15.20
C GLN A 220 -6.25 2.43 -14.54
N LEU A 221 -5.66 1.28 -14.88
CA LEU A 221 -4.30 0.94 -14.48
C LEU A 221 -3.31 1.37 -15.57
N LYS A 222 -2.14 1.81 -15.14
CA LYS A 222 -1.01 2.16 -15.98
C LYS A 222 0.21 1.35 -15.54
N ALA A 223 0.82 0.66 -16.50
CA ALA A 223 2.09 -0.01 -16.29
C ALA A 223 3.19 1.03 -16.06
N VAL A 224 3.92 0.90 -14.95
CA VAL A 224 5.06 1.76 -14.60
C VAL A 224 6.27 0.91 -14.25
N ALA A 225 7.44 1.35 -14.66
CA ALA A 225 8.71 0.75 -14.26
C ALA A 225 9.13 1.31 -12.89
N LEU A 226 9.44 0.41 -11.95
CA LEU A 226 9.94 0.77 -10.62
C LEU A 226 11.30 0.12 -10.40
N ASP A 227 12.28 0.89 -9.92
CA ASP A 227 13.58 0.39 -9.49
C ASP A 227 13.42 -0.37 -8.17
N TYR A 228 13.07 -1.66 -8.28
CA TYR A 228 12.72 -2.50 -7.15
C TYR A 228 13.90 -2.66 -6.18
N ILE A 229 15.11 -2.74 -6.71
CA ILE A 229 16.33 -2.70 -5.93
C ILE A 229 17.27 -1.71 -6.58
N ASP A 230 17.70 -0.73 -5.79
CA ASP A 230 18.72 0.21 -6.21
C ASP A 230 20.07 -0.20 -5.60
N PRO A 231 21.20 -0.05 -6.30
CA PRO A 231 22.52 -0.32 -5.71
C PRO A 231 22.78 0.42 -4.38
N GLU A 232 22.25 1.64 -4.23
CA GLU A 232 22.38 2.44 -3.00
C GLU A 232 21.60 1.82 -1.82
N ASP A 233 20.63 0.93 -2.08
CA ASP A 233 19.91 0.22 -1.01
C ASP A 233 20.85 -0.61 -0.13
N LEU A 234 22.00 -1.05 -0.66
CA LEU A 234 23.01 -1.81 0.09
C LEU A 234 23.59 -1.00 1.25
N GLU A 235 23.71 0.31 1.09
CA GLU A 235 24.23 1.23 2.11
C GLU A 235 23.22 1.47 3.23
N LEU A 236 21.94 1.21 2.95
CA LEU A 236 20.83 1.38 3.90
C LEU A 236 20.49 0.10 4.66
N ILE A 237 21.21 -1.00 4.41
CA ILE A 237 21.00 -2.27 5.12
C ILE A 237 21.43 -2.11 6.58
N ASP A 238 20.47 -2.32 7.48
CA ASP A 238 20.70 -2.40 8.91
C ASP A 238 20.16 -3.74 9.44
N ARG A 239 20.99 -4.42 10.25
CA ARG A 239 20.69 -5.73 10.83
C ARG A 239 19.59 -5.65 11.89
N GLU A 240 19.40 -4.50 12.52
CA GLU A 240 18.44 -4.29 13.60
C GLU A 240 17.12 -3.73 13.09
N SER A 241 17.16 -2.87 12.06
CA SER A 241 15.98 -2.19 11.56
C SER A 241 15.99 -1.98 10.04
N ALA A 242 14.92 -2.39 9.37
CA ALA A 242 14.72 -2.07 7.95
C ALA A 242 14.08 -0.69 7.72
N LYS A 243 13.99 0.18 8.75
CA LYS A 243 13.22 1.44 8.69
C LYS A 243 13.71 2.38 7.59
N ASN A 244 15.02 2.64 7.52
CA ASN A 244 15.60 3.55 6.53
C ASN A 244 15.42 3.04 5.11
N LEU A 245 15.69 1.74 4.88
CA LEU A 245 15.48 1.10 3.59
C LEU A 245 14.01 1.11 3.15
N ARG A 246 13.08 0.83 4.08
CA ARG A 246 11.63 0.93 3.81
C ARG A 246 11.25 2.34 3.39
N TRP A 247 11.73 3.37 4.09
CA TRP A 247 11.45 4.76 3.77
C TRP A 247 11.99 5.17 2.40
N ALA A 248 13.26 4.86 2.13
CA ALA A 248 13.89 5.15 0.84
C ALA A 248 13.12 4.53 -0.33
N ARG A 249 12.68 3.27 -0.19
CA ARG A 249 11.87 2.58 -1.21
C ARG A 249 10.47 3.17 -1.37
N ILE A 250 9.79 3.57 -0.28
CA ILE A 250 8.49 4.26 -0.39
C ILE A 250 8.63 5.53 -1.22
N LEU A 251 9.64 6.35 -0.92
CA LEU A 251 9.88 7.59 -1.63
C LEU A 251 10.21 7.32 -3.11
N ARG A 252 11.13 6.39 -3.39
CA ARG A 252 11.51 6.00 -4.75
C ARG A 252 10.32 5.52 -5.55
N TYR A 253 9.58 4.52 -5.06
CA TYR A 253 8.48 3.90 -5.81
C TYR A 253 7.35 4.86 -6.11
N THR A 254 6.94 5.64 -5.10
CA THR A 254 5.85 6.61 -5.28
C THR A 254 6.23 7.73 -6.25
N THR A 255 7.47 8.21 -6.16
CA THR A 255 8.01 9.24 -7.04
C THR A 255 8.13 8.74 -8.49
N GLN A 256 8.67 7.55 -8.70
CA GLN A 256 8.81 6.94 -10.03
C GLN A 256 7.44 6.66 -10.68
N ALA A 257 6.48 6.13 -9.91
CA ALA A 257 5.12 5.96 -10.40
C ALA A 257 4.51 7.32 -10.82
N ARG A 258 4.69 8.35 -9.99
CA ARG A 258 4.17 9.70 -10.26
C ARG A 258 4.76 10.32 -11.52
N TYR A 259 6.07 10.21 -11.72
CA TYR A 259 6.71 10.69 -12.95
C TYR A 259 6.18 10.01 -14.21
N GLN A 260 5.69 8.78 -14.08
CA GLN A 260 5.08 8.03 -15.17
C GLN A 260 3.56 8.24 -15.27
N GLY A 261 2.98 9.17 -14.51
CA GLY A 261 1.54 9.47 -14.55
C GLY A 261 0.67 8.41 -13.88
N ALA A 262 1.20 7.72 -12.87
CA ALA A 262 0.46 6.79 -12.03
C ALA A 262 0.72 7.07 -10.55
N VAL A 263 -0.06 6.47 -9.67
CA VAL A 263 0.04 6.66 -8.22
C VAL A 263 -0.17 5.35 -7.49
N LEU A 264 0.61 5.14 -6.43
CA LEU A 264 0.54 3.93 -5.60
C LEU A 264 -0.35 4.15 -4.39
N THR A 265 -1.20 3.19 -4.10
CA THR A 265 -1.98 3.12 -2.87
C THR A 265 -1.15 2.55 -1.71
N GLN A 266 -1.60 2.73 -0.46
CA GLN A 266 -0.93 2.09 0.68
C GLN A 266 -0.96 0.55 0.61
N PRO A 267 -2.05 -0.11 0.15
CA PRO A 267 -2.04 -1.53 -0.18
C PRO A 267 -1.00 -1.93 -1.24
N ASP A 268 -0.81 -1.13 -2.30
CA ASP A 268 0.24 -1.40 -3.30
C ASP A 268 1.62 -1.40 -2.65
N LEU A 269 1.92 -0.38 -1.84
CA LEU A 269 3.18 -0.29 -1.10
C LEU A 269 3.36 -1.45 -0.11
N SER A 270 2.27 -1.84 0.57
CA SER A 270 2.25 -3.00 1.47
C SER A 270 2.62 -4.29 0.74
N LEU A 271 2.09 -4.49 -0.46
CA LEU A 271 2.42 -5.62 -1.32
C LEU A 271 3.87 -5.55 -1.79
N LEU A 272 4.31 -4.43 -2.36
CA LEU A 272 5.65 -4.25 -2.92
C LEU A 272 6.76 -4.46 -1.86
N LEU A 273 6.57 -3.88 -0.67
CA LEU A 273 7.55 -3.87 0.41
C LEU A 273 7.40 -5.05 1.38
N GLY A 274 6.27 -5.75 1.34
CA GLY A 274 6.01 -6.87 2.23
C GLY A 274 5.78 -6.49 3.70
N ILE A 275 5.24 -5.30 3.96
CA ILE A 275 4.97 -4.76 5.31
C ILE A 275 3.51 -4.34 5.44
N SER A 276 3.02 -4.07 6.66
CA SER A 276 1.62 -3.67 6.86
C SER A 276 1.32 -2.28 6.33
N THR A 277 0.09 -2.05 5.89
CA THR A 277 -0.42 -0.69 5.61
C THR A 277 -0.27 0.22 6.83
N LYS A 278 -0.40 -0.33 8.06
CA LYS A 278 -0.13 0.40 9.30
C LYS A 278 1.33 0.86 9.41
N ALA A 279 2.30 0.02 9.06
CA ALA A 279 3.72 0.39 9.04
C ALA A 279 3.99 1.47 7.99
N ILE A 280 3.37 1.40 6.81
CA ILE A 280 3.41 2.47 5.80
C ILE A 280 2.88 3.77 6.38
N GLN A 281 1.72 3.75 7.04
CA GLN A 281 1.14 4.95 7.67
C GLN A 281 2.03 5.54 8.76
N THR A 282 2.67 4.70 9.58
CA THR A 282 3.61 5.17 10.60
C THR A 282 4.79 5.87 9.96
N LEU A 283 5.42 5.26 8.94
CA LEU A 283 6.53 5.87 8.21
C LEU A 283 6.14 7.22 7.59
N LEU A 284 4.98 7.30 6.93
CA LEU A 284 4.49 8.56 6.35
C LEU A 284 4.27 9.66 7.41
N LYS A 285 3.88 9.29 8.64
CA LYS A 285 3.69 10.25 9.74
C LYS A 285 4.99 10.73 10.39
N GLU A 286 6.02 9.90 10.35
CA GLU A 286 7.35 10.23 10.89
C GLU A 286 8.11 11.23 10.01
N HIS A 287 7.65 11.44 8.77
CA HIS A 287 8.26 12.36 7.81
C HIS A 287 7.24 13.39 7.28
N PRO A 288 6.67 14.26 8.14
CA PRO A 288 5.61 15.20 7.76
C PRO A 288 6.07 16.25 6.73
N ASP A 289 7.37 16.57 6.72
CA ASP A 289 7.95 17.58 5.85
C ASP A 289 8.22 17.08 4.42
N VAL A 290 8.11 15.76 4.19
CA VAL A 290 8.36 15.14 2.89
C VAL A 290 7.03 14.84 2.19
N ILE A 291 6.85 15.43 1.01
CA ILE A 291 5.67 15.16 0.18
C ILE A 291 5.83 13.82 -0.54
N VAL A 292 5.11 12.80 -0.08
CA VAL A 292 5.07 11.48 -0.73
C VAL A 292 3.84 11.38 -1.64
N PRO A 293 4.00 11.22 -2.97
CA PRO A 293 2.90 11.21 -3.95
C PRO A 293 2.13 9.89 -3.99
N THR A 294 1.54 9.51 -2.85
CA THR A 294 0.61 8.38 -2.79
C THR A 294 -0.73 8.73 -3.43
N ARG A 295 -1.50 7.72 -3.85
CA ARG A 295 -2.86 7.89 -4.39
C ARG A 295 -3.72 8.72 -3.46
N GLY A 296 -3.69 8.44 -2.15
CA GLY A 296 -4.51 9.17 -1.19
C GLY A 296 -4.15 10.65 -1.08
N MET A 297 -2.89 11.01 -1.32
CA MET A 297 -2.43 12.40 -1.32
C MET A 297 -2.82 13.11 -2.62
N VAL A 298 -2.51 12.51 -3.78
CA VAL A 298 -2.75 13.09 -5.11
C VAL A 298 -4.24 13.24 -5.40
N ALA A 299 -5.06 12.31 -4.92
CA ALA A 299 -6.48 12.27 -5.17
C ALA A 299 -7.32 13.00 -4.12
N ASP A 300 -6.68 13.71 -3.18
CA ASP A 300 -7.39 14.40 -2.11
C ASP A 300 -8.28 13.47 -1.26
N MET A 301 -7.80 12.25 -0.96
CA MET A 301 -8.55 11.26 -0.18
C MET A 301 -8.19 11.29 1.32
N GLY A 302 -7.37 12.25 1.75
CA GLY A 302 -7.13 12.50 3.16
C GLY A 302 -8.34 13.14 3.85
N PRO A 303 -8.36 13.22 5.18
CA PRO A 303 -9.36 14.02 5.87
C PRO A 303 -9.30 15.46 5.36
N ALA A 304 -10.44 16.08 5.01
CA ALA A 304 -10.49 17.45 4.49
C ALA A 304 -9.70 18.46 5.35
N LEU A 305 -9.64 18.22 6.67
CA LEU A 305 -8.83 19.01 7.61
C LEU A 305 -7.32 18.94 7.31
N SER A 306 -6.80 17.78 6.93
CA SER A 306 -5.38 17.59 6.62
C SER A 306 -5.00 18.27 5.29
N HIS A 307 -5.92 18.32 4.34
CA HIS A 307 -5.70 19.00 3.06
C HIS A 307 -5.75 20.52 3.21
N ALA A 308 -6.73 21.01 3.98
CA ALA A 308 -6.81 22.42 4.37
C ALA A 308 -5.51 22.89 5.05
N ASP A 309 -5.00 22.13 6.02
CA ASP A 309 -3.77 22.46 6.76
C ASP A 309 -2.57 22.63 5.82
N LYS A 310 -2.37 21.71 4.88
CA LYS A 310 -1.24 21.73 3.94
C LYS A 310 -1.32 22.91 2.98
N ILE A 311 -2.50 23.18 2.44
CA ILE A 311 -2.71 24.34 1.55
C ILE A 311 -2.49 25.65 2.31
N ILE A 312 -3.06 25.78 3.51
CA ILE A 312 -2.92 26.98 4.33
C ILE A 312 -1.45 27.21 4.69
N ASN A 313 -0.71 26.16 5.04
CA ASN A 313 0.71 26.25 5.36
C ASN A 313 1.53 26.74 4.15
N LEU A 314 1.33 26.17 2.95
CA LEU A 314 2.00 26.66 1.73
C LEU A 314 1.61 28.11 1.42
N PHE A 315 0.34 28.47 1.56
CA PHE A 315 -0.10 29.85 1.37
C PHE A 315 0.60 30.79 2.36
N MET A 316 0.63 30.46 3.65
CA MET A 316 1.26 31.28 4.69
C MET A 316 2.77 31.42 4.51
N ASN A 317 3.43 30.45 3.87
CA ASN A 317 4.84 30.54 3.47
C ASN A 317 5.09 31.33 2.18
N GLY A 318 4.07 31.95 1.60
CA GLY A 318 4.21 32.87 0.47
C GLY A 318 4.23 32.22 -0.92
N TYR A 319 4.00 30.92 -1.02
CA TYR A 319 3.86 30.25 -2.32
C TYR A 319 2.68 30.82 -3.12
N THR A 320 2.85 30.96 -4.42
CA THR A 320 1.79 31.40 -5.33
C THR A 320 0.74 30.31 -5.50
N GLU A 321 -0.49 30.70 -5.87
CA GLU A 321 -1.58 29.74 -6.08
C GLU A 321 -1.25 28.69 -7.12
N THR A 322 -0.58 29.09 -8.22
CA THR A 322 -0.08 28.17 -9.26
C THR A 322 0.93 27.17 -8.69
N GLU A 323 1.85 27.60 -7.81
CA GLU A 323 2.80 26.69 -7.16
C GLU A 323 2.10 25.74 -6.18
N ILE A 324 1.10 26.23 -5.44
CA ILE A 324 0.30 25.41 -4.52
C ILE A 324 -0.45 24.33 -5.30
N VAL A 325 -1.16 24.69 -6.37
CA VAL A 325 -1.84 23.77 -7.29
C VAL A 325 -0.87 22.73 -7.83
N ARG A 326 0.30 23.15 -8.31
CA ARG A 326 1.33 22.23 -8.84
C ARG A 326 1.89 21.28 -7.78
N ARG A 327 2.09 21.75 -6.55
CA ARG A 327 2.70 20.97 -5.44
C ARG A 327 1.71 20.03 -4.76
N THR A 328 0.43 20.38 -4.77
CA THR A 328 -0.61 19.63 -4.05
C THR A 328 -1.51 18.79 -4.97
N GLY A 329 -1.64 19.17 -6.24
CA GLY A 329 -2.53 18.51 -7.20
C GLY A 329 -4.00 18.93 -7.10
N HIS A 330 -4.35 19.86 -6.20
CA HIS A 330 -5.71 20.38 -6.09
C HIS A 330 -6.07 21.34 -7.22
N SER A 331 -7.36 21.51 -7.50
CA SER A 331 -7.84 22.56 -8.42
C SER A 331 -7.67 23.95 -7.80
N TYR A 332 -7.59 24.98 -8.65
CA TYR A 332 -7.59 26.39 -8.21
C TYR A 332 -8.78 26.69 -7.27
N GLU A 333 -9.99 26.29 -7.67
CA GLU A 333 -11.19 26.47 -6.86
C GLU A 333 -11.10 25.79 -5.48
N SER A 334 -10.49 24.60 -5.39
CA SER A 334 -10.30 23.91 -4.12
C SER A 334 -9.33 24.69 -3.23
N VAL A 335 -8.18 25.12 -3.78
CA VAL A 335 -7.18 25.92 -3.07
C VAL A 335 -7.79 27.22 -2.55
N GLU A 336 -8.52 27.95 -3.40
CA GLU A 336 -9.21 29.19 -3.04
C GLU A 336 -10.19 28.97 -1.89
N ASN A 337 -11.02 27.93 -1.97
CA ASN A 337 -12.00 27.61 -0.93
C ASN A 337 -11.35 27.32 0.44
N TYR A 338 -10.23 26.60 0.48
CA TYR A 338 -9.50 26.34 1.72
C TYR A 338 -8.91 27.62 2.32
N VAL A 339 -8.24 28.44 1.49
CA VAL A 339 -7.64 29.71 1.94
C VAL A 339 -8.73 30.68 2.40
N LEU A 340 -9.84 30.79 1.66
CA LEU A 340 -10.97 31.65 2.03
C LEU A 340 -11.64 31.18 3.33
N SER A 341 -11.79 29.88 3.50
CA SER A 341 -12.41 29.32 4.71
C SER A 341 -11.59 29.66 5.97
N PHE A 342 -10.26 29.57 5.86
CA PHE A 342 -9.34 30.00 6.89
C PHE A 342 -9.36 31.52 7.11
N ALA A 343 -9.32 32.31 6.03
CA ALA A 343 -9.36 33.77 6.07
C ALA A 343 -10.58 34.30 6.84
N LYS A 344 -11.77 33.74 6.58
CA LYS A 344 -13.01 34.09 7.30
C LYS A 344 -12.89 33.79 8.80
N ALA A 345 -12.36 32.64 9.18
CA ALA A 345 -12.19 32.27 10.58
C ALA A 345 -11.18 33.19 11.31
N VAL A 346 -10.01 33.42 10.69
CA VAL A 346 -8.98 34.32 11.21
C VAL A 346 -9.50 35.74 11.36
N TYR A 347 -10.23 36.25 10.38
CA TYR A 347 -10.81 37.59 10.43
C TYR A 347 -11.74 37.75 11.65
N LEU A 348 -12.64 36.79 11.88
CA LEU A 348 -13.56 36.84 13.04
C LEU A 348 -12.82 36.67 14.37
N LEU A 349 -11.75 35.86 14.42
CA LEU A 349 -10.86 35.75 15.58
C LEU A 349 -10.18 37.10 15.89
N GLN A 350 -9.64 37.78 14.87
CA GLN A 350 -9.02 39.11 15.03
C GLN A 350 -10.02 40.18 15.47
N LYS A 351 -11.31 40.02 15.17
CA LYS A 351 -12.40 40.88 15.68
C LYS A 351 -12.85 40.53 17.11
N GLY A 352 -12.21 39.56 17.76
CA GLY A 352 -12.50 39.18 19.14
C GLY A 352 -13.76 38.33 19.30
N MET A 353 -14.25 37.69 18.24
CA MET A 353 -15.39 36.77 18.38
C MET A 353 -14.99 35.46 19.07
N PRO A 354 -15.80 34.94 20.01
CA PRO A 354 -15.49 33.70 20.69
C PRO A 354 -15.67 32.48 19.75
N PRO A 355 -14.88 31.40 19.89
CA PRO A 355 -14.90 30.24 18.99
C PRO A 355 -16.28 29.58 18.78
N PRO A 356 -17.16 29.45 19.79
CA PRO A 356 -18.51 28.92 19.59
C PRO A 356 -19.37 29.77 18.64
N VAL A 357 -19.18 31.09 18.64
CA VAL A 357 -19.91 32.01 17.76
C VAL A 357 -19.36 31.92 16.34
N ILE A 358 -18.04 31.87 16.18
CA ILE A 358 -17.39 31.66 14.87
C ILE A 358 -17.91 30.37 14.21
N ARG A 359 -18.00 29.29 14.99
CA ARG A 359 -18.56 28.01 14.55
C ARG A 359 -19.97 28.17 13.98
N LYS A 360 -20.84 28.89 14.71
CA LYS A 360 -22.24 29.11 14.32
C LYS A 360 -22.37 30.03 13.10
N VAL A 361 -21.55 31.07 13.02
CA VAL A 361 -21.58 32.06 11.92
C VAL A 361 -21.07 31.47 10.62
N LEU A 362 -20.03 30.63 10.66
CA LEU A 362 -19.41 30.03 9.48
C LEU A 362 -19.98 28.64 9.14
N GLY A 363 -20.81 28.05 10.00
CA GLY A 363 -21.30 26.67 9.81
C GLY A 363 -20.21 25.60 9.93
N TYR A 364 -19.09 25.92 10.57
CA TYR A 364 -17.93 25.02 10.67
C TYR A 364 -18.10 23.99 11.79
N SER A 365 -17.36 22.88 11.72
CA SER A 365 -17.29 21.92 12.83
C SER A 365 -16.42 22.46 13.96
N ARG A 366 -16.61 21.96 15.19
CA ARG A 366 -15.75 22.32 16.34
C ARG A 366 -14.27 22.01 16.07
N LYS A 367 -13.99 20.82 15.52
CA LYS A 367 -12.63 20.39 15.16
C LYS A 367 -11.97 21.33 14.14
N LEU A 368 -12.73 21.82 13.15
CA LEU A 368 -12.21 22.76 12.14
C LEU A 368 -11.85 24.12 12.75
N VAL A 369 -12.72 24.66 13.61
CA VAL A 369 -12.47 25.93 14.29
C VAL A 369 -11.26 25.83 15.23
N ASP A 370 -11.15 24.75 16.01
CA ASP A 370 -10.02 24.52 16.92
C ASP A 370 -8.69 24.41 16.13
N LYS A 371 -8.72 23.78 14.96
CA LYS A 371 -7.57 23.69 14.05
C LYS A 371 -7.16 25.07 13.52
N TYR A 372 -8.12 25.87 13.02
CA TYR A 372 -7.83 27.23 12.54
C TYR A 372 -7.30 28.15 13.63
N ILE A 373 -7.77 28.01 14.87
CA ILE A 373 -7.20 28.73 16.02
C ILE A 373 -5.75 28.31 16.26
N SER A 374 -5.44 27.02 16.13
CA SER A 374 -4.08 26.50 16.28
C SER A 374 -3.15 27.06 15.21
N LEU A 375 -3.56 27.02 13.94
CA LEU A 375 -2.80 27.63 12.82
C LEU A 375 -2.64 29.14 13.01
N TYR A 376 -3.69 29.85 13.45
CA TYR A 376 -3.60 31.28 13.72
C TYR A 376 -2.53 31.61 14.77
N ARG A 377 -2.43 30.79 15.83
CA ARG A 377 -1.39 30.95 16.87
C ARG A 377 0.00 30.64 16.32
N GLU A 378 0.16 29.58 15.55
CA GLU A 378 1.42 29.19 14.91
C GLU A 378 2.00 30.32 14.05
N TYR A 379 1.17 30.93 13.21
CA TYR A 379 1.60 31.99 12.30
C TYR A 379 1.61 33.39 12.92
N SER A 380 1.32 33.56 14.21
CA SER A 380 1.14 34.89 14.83
C SER A 380 2.41 35.77 14.95
N GLY A 381 3.56 35.29 14.48
CA GLY A 381 4.83 36.04 14.46
C GLY A 381 4.86 37.19 13.45
N PRO A 382 5.81 38.15 13.61
CA PRO A 382 5.92 39.33 12.76
C PRO A 382 6.18 38.99 11.27
N ASP A 383 6.85 37.87 10.99
CA ASP A 383 7.20 37.43 9.64
C ASP A 383 5.98 37.22 8.73
N TYR A 384 4.82 36.89 9.30
CA TYR A 384 3.59 36.58 8.56
C TYR A 384 2.63 37.77 8.42
N THR A 385 3.04 38.98 8.84
CA THR A 385 2.20 40.19 8.79
C THR A 385 1.65 40.45 7.38
N PHE A 386 2.49 40.31 6.36
CA PHE A 386 2.10 40.48 4.96
C PHE A 386 1.02 39.48 4.54
N MET A 387 1.17 38.21 4.93
CA MET A 387 0.23 37.15 4.59
C MET A 387 -1.11 37.32 5.31
N PHE A 388 -1.11 37.73 6.57
CA PHE A 388 -2.36 38.11 7.25
C PHE A 388 -3.03 39.33 6.61
N GLY A 389 -2.27 40.28 6.07
CA GLY A 389 -2.81 41.37 5.26
C GLY A 389 -3.53 40.88 4.00
N LYS A 390 -3.02 39.83 3.35
CA LYS A 390 -3.72 39.16 2.23
C LYS A 390 -5.00 38.46 2.70
N LEU A 391 -4.93 37.67 3.78
CA LEU A 391 -6.12 36.98 4.34
C LEU A 391 -7.23 37.96 4.71
N ARG A 392 -6.87 39.11 5.30
CA ARG A 392 -7.86 40.14 5.66
C ARG A 392 -8.57 40.68 4.44
N ARG A 393 -7.82 41.07 3.39
CA ARG A 393 -8.39 41.55 2.12
C ARG A 393 -9.29 40.50 1.48
N LEU A 394 -8.87 39.24 1.51
CA LEU A 394 -9.65 38.12 0.97
C LEU A 394 -10.96 37.91 1.73
N ALA A 395 -10.94 37.95 3.06
CA ALA A 395 -12.14 37.82 3.90
C ALA A 395 -13.09 39.02 3.72
N GLU A 396 -12.56 40.24 3.60
CA GLU A 396 -13.34 41.46 3.38
C GLU A 396 -14.00 41.49 1.98
N ALA A 397 -13.31 40.98 0.96
CA ALA A 397 -13.86 40.83 -0.39
C ALA A 397 -14.99 39.78 -0.47
N HIS A 398 -15.06 38.85 0.49
CA HIS A 398 -15.99 37.72 0.49
C HIS A 398 -16.80 37.65 1.79
N PRO A 399 -17.72 38.61 2.00
CA PRO A 399 -18.43 38.71 3.24
C PRO A 399 -19.36 37.51 3.51
N VAL A 400 -19.45 37.11 4.78
CA VAL A 400 -20.35 36.02 5.22
C VAL A 400 -21.80 36.49 5.04
N LYS A 401 -22.50 35.94 4.04
CA LYS A 401 -23.93 36.17 3.81
C LYS A 401 -24.76 35.40 4.84
N LYS A 402 -25.77 36.05 5.40
CA LYS A 402 -26.76 35.45 6.30
C LYS A 402 -28.00 35.07 5.50
N GLU A 403 -28.63 33.92 5.77
CA GLU A 403 -30.06 33.75 5.51
C GLU A 403 -30.80 34.88 6.25
N GLY A 404 -31.46 35.77 5.51
CA GLY A 404 -32.14 36.95 6.07
C GLY A 404 -31.40 38.29 5.96
N GLY A 405 -30.50 38.49 4.98
CA GLY A 405 -30.33 39.81 4.34
C GLY A 405 -29.58 40.91 5.09
N MET A 406 -28.59 40.62 5.96
CA MET A 406 -27.68 41.67 6.45
C MET A 406 -26.24 41.19 6.69
N ASN A 407 -25.27 41.96 6.19
CA ASN A 407 -23.82 41.70 6.28
C ASN A 407 -23.30 41.86 7.71
N ILE A 408 -22.82 40.77 8.32
CA ILE A 408 -22.25 40.78 9.69
C ILE A 408 -20.94 41.59 9.75
N LEU A 409 -20.28 41.80 8.61
CA LEU A 409 -18.95 42.43 8.53
C LEU A 409 -18.99 43.96 8.44
N GLN A 410 -20.18 44.57 8.30
CA GLN A 410 -20.36 46.02 8.21
C GLN A 410 -20.91 46.68 9.49
N ALA A 411 -21.17 45.92 10.56
CA ALA A 411 -21.75 46.46 11.79
C ALA A 411 -20.72 47.22 12.64
N LYS A 412 -20.34 48.42 12.22
CA LYS A 412 -19.29 49.25 12.86
C LYS A 412 -19.62 49.74 14.28
N LYS A 413 -20.84 49.63 14.82
CA LYS A 413 -21.19 50.29 16.09
C LYS A 413 -22.23 49.63 17.03
N GLY A 414 -22.79 48.45 16.73
CA GLY A 414 -23.98 47.95 17.46
C GLY A 414 -23.81 46.73 18.36
N ILE A 415 -22.73 45.95 18.19
CA ILE A 415 -22.67 44.59 18.76
C ILE A 415 -22.27 44.61 20.26
N SER A 416 -21.46 45.57 20.71
CA SER A 416 -21.00 45.63 22.10
C SER A 416 -22.11 45.91 23.12
N GLN A 417 -23.17 46.64 22.75
CA GLN A 417 -24.23 47.03 23.69
C GLN A 417 -25.24 45.89 23.90
N ARG A 418 -25.62 45.17 22.85
CA ARG A 418 -26.60 44.06 22.93
C ARG A 418 -26.05 42.85 23.70
N TYR A 419 -24.75 42.59 23.65
CA TYR A 419 -24.14 41.48 24.40
C TYR A 419 -23.96 41.78 25.90
N LYS A 420 -23.78 43.04 26.31
CA LYS A 420 -23.87 43.43 27.73
C LYS A 420 -25.26 43.18 28.30
N THR A 421 -26.32 43.43 27.53
CA THR A 421 -27.71 43.21 28.00
C THR A 421 -28.08 41.72 28.08
N LEU A 422 -27.52 40.88 27.21
CA LEU A 422 -27.74 39.42 27.22
C LEU A 422 -26.98 38.73 28.37
N LEU A 423 -25.74 39.13 28.63
CA LEU A 423 -24.95 38.62 29.77
C LEU A 423 -25.57 38.98 31.13
N VAL A 424 -26.17 40.18 31.27
CA VAL A 424 -26.88 40.59 32.50
C VAL A 424 -28.18 39.80 32.72
N ARG A 425 -28.86 39.36 31.64
CA ARG A 425 -30.07 38.52 31.74
C ARG A 425 -29.76 37.08 32.11
N GLU A 426 -28.64 36.52 31.62
CA GLU A 426 -28.23 35.16 31.96
C GLU A 426 -27.66 35.05 33.38
N THR A 427 -26.92 36.06 33.88
CA THR A 427 -26.44 36.06 35.28
C THR A 427 -27.57 36.24 36.30
N ALA A 428 -28.61 37.02 35.97
CA ALA A 428 -29.80 37.16 36.82
C ALA A 428 -30.67 35.89 36.85
N ALA A 429 -30.68 35.09 35.78
CA ALA A 429 -31.39 33.81 35.73
C ALA A 429 -30.70 32.71 36.55
N VAL A 430 -29.35 32.72 36.59
CA VAL A 430 -28.57 31.75 37.38
C VAL A 430 -28.70 32.03 38.88
N LEU A 431 -28.68 33.29 39.32
CA LEU A 431 -28.83 33.65 40.75
C LEU A 431 -30.22 33.34 41.33
N LYS A 432 -31.28 33.37 40.51
CA LYS A 432 -32.64 32.96 40.93
C LYS A 432 -32.84 31.44 40.99
N SER A 433 -31.92 30.65 40.44
CA SER A 433 -31.99 29.18 40.49
C SER A 433 -31.22 28.56 41.65
N THR A 434 -30.52 29.38 42.45
CA THR A 434 -29.71 28.96 43.61
C THR A 434 -30.06 29.73 44.88
N SER A 435 -31.29 30.26 45.00
CA SER A 435 -31.83 30.87 46.23
C SER A 435 -33.05 30.10 46.72
#